data_AF-A0A388QK20-F1
#
_entry.id   AF-A0A388QK20-F1
#
_cell.length_a   1.000
_cell.length_b   1.000
_cell.length_c   1.000
_cell.angle_alpha   90.00
_cell.angle_beta   90.00
_cell.angle_gamma   90.00
#
_symmetry.space_group_name_H-M   'P 1'
#
loop_
_entity.id
_entity.type
_entity.pdbx_description
1 polymer ?
#
loop_
_entity_poly.entity_id
_entity_poly.type
_entity_poly.pdbx_seq_one_letter_code
_entity_poly.pdbx_strand_id
1 'polypeptide(L)'
;MASNTPSLMVNVNKKVIGVYPPIKEAMTLSKTKNIAILATQTAIKSKCLSSYIKKFNFSKDKKIYKVNSSALVELVESNKFITDKIYCKKIIKKTLSDVFSNKIDVATLSSTHLSFLKSLLSSEFPKIKFVDPVDVVAYKVLTKIKKESKKNTIKIFTSGNVKLFEKNLNKLGIRNKVNFLST
;
A
#
# COMPACT_ATOMS: atom_id res chain seq x y z
N MET A 1 -0.18 -12.77 -4.46
CA MET A 1 -0.80 -11.66 -3.70
C MET A 1 0.31 -10.74 -3.20
N ALA A 2 0.37 -9.49 -3.68
CA ALA A 2 1.30 -8.49 -3.16
C ALA A 2 0.62 -7.65 -2.07
N SER A 3 1.22 -7.61 -0.89
CA SER A 3 0.77 -6.82 0.26
C SER A 3 2.00 -6.18 0.90
N ASN A 4 1.82 -5.06 1.60
CA ASN A 4 2.88 -4.46 2.40
C ASN A 4 2.83 -4.91 3.88
N THR A 5 1.91 -5.80 4.23
CA THR A 5 1.84 -6.47 5.53
C THR A 5 2.70 -7.73 5.72
N PRO A 6 3.38 -8.34 4.72
CA PRO A 6 4.23 -9.51 4.95
C PRO A 6 5.34 -9.28 5.97
N SER A 7 5.86 -8.06 6.09
CA SER A 7 6.85 -7.73 7.12
C SER A 7 6.31 -7.83 8.55
N LEU A 8 4.99 -7.95 8.73
CA LEU A 8 4.35 -8.28 10.02
C LEU A 8 4.27 -9.78 10.29
N MET A 9 4.48 -10.62 9.27
CA MET A 9 4.32 -12.08 9.32
C MET A 9 5.66 -12.82 9.44
N VAL A 10 6.78 -12.16 9.13
CA VAL A 10 8.11 -12.75 9.11
C VAL A 10 9.03 -11.99 10.05
N ASN A 11 9.95 -12.69 10.74
CA ASN A 11 10.96 -12.04 11.56
C ASN A 11 12.05 -11.42 10.68
N VAL A 12 12.05 -10.11 10.58
CA VAL A 12 12.94 -9.34 9.71
C VAL A 12 14.19 -8.97 10.51
N ASN A 13 15.38 -9.44 10.11
CA ASN A 13 16.62 -9.09 10.79
C ASN A 13 17.01 -7.61 10.58
N LYS A 14 17.98 -7.09 11.35
CA LYS A 14 18.39 -5.66 11.32
C LYS A 14 18.86 -5.16 9.94
N LYS A 15 19.25 -6.05 9.02
CA LYS A 15 19.73 -5.70 7.68
C LYS A 15 18.59 -5.55 6.66
N VAL A 16 17.40 -6.05 6.94
CA VAL A 16 16.25 -5.99 6.03
C VAL A 16 15.33 -4.83 6.43
N ILE A 17 14.82 -4.10 5.43
CA ILE A 17 13.87 -3.01 5.63
C ILE A 17 12.47 -3.55 5.37
N GLY A 18 11.70 -3.70 6.43
CA GLY A 18 10.28 -4.04 6.32
C GLY A 18 9.44 -2.86 5.86
N VAL A 19 8.36 -3.15 5.14
CA VAL A 19 7.30 -2.18 4.88
C VAL A 19 6.18 -2.45 5.87
N TYR A 20 5.63 -1.39 6.46
CA TYR A 20 4.57 -1.51 7.45
C TYR A 20 3.46 -0.50 7.17
N PRO A 21 2.21 -0.79 7.58
CA PRO A 21 1.16 0.21 7.61
C PRO A 21 1.66 1.47 8.33
N PRO A 22 1.64 2.66 7.70
CA PRO A 22 2.18 3.90 8.27
C PRO A 22 1.24 4.51 9.34
N ILE A 23 0.96 3.72 10.38
CA ILE A 23 0.01 4.07 11.45
C ILE A 23 0.52 5.26 12.25
N LYS A 24 1.81 5.30 12.58
CA LYS A 24 2.40 6.40 13.37
C LYS A 24 2.24 7.74 12.65
N GLU A 25 2.58 7.75 11.37
CA GLU A 25 2.48 8.91 10.49
C GLU A 25 1.03 9.36 10.35
N ALA A 26 0.10 8.41 10.13
CA ALA A 26 -1.32 8.73 10.04
C ALA A 26 -1.88 9.33 11.34
N MET A 27 -1.48 8.81 12.49
CA MET A 27 -1.90 9.32 13.81
C MET A 27 -1.38 10.72 14.11
N THR A 28 -0.15 11.04 13.66
CA THR A 28 0.42 12.37 13.77
C THR A 28 -0.32 13.36 12.87
N LEU A 29 -0.66 12.95 11.64
CA LEU A 29 -1.35 13.80 10.67
C LEU A 29 -2.84 14.02 10.98
N SER A 30 -3.48 13.07 11.64
CA SER A 30 -4.91 13.11 11.96
C SER A 30 -5.20 14.13 13.06
N LYS A 31 -6.18 15.00 12.77
CA LYS A 31 -6.74 15.97 13.71
C LYS A 31 -7.86 15.34 14.53
N THR A 32 -8.72 14.52 13.91
CA THR A 32 -9.83 13.85 14.60
C THR A 32 -9.39 12.65 15.43
N LYS A 33 -8.16 12.18 15.21
CA LYS A 33 -7.59 10.93 15.75
C LYS A 33 -8.36 9.66 15.36
N ASN A 34 -9.21 9.76 14.33
CA ASN A 34 -9.88 8.64 13.70
C ASN A 34 -9.17 8.35 12.37
N ILE A 35 -8.53 7.18 12.28
CA ILE A 35 -7.79 6.79 11.07
C ILE A 35 -8.32 5.49 10.47
N ALA A 36 -8.26 5.38 9.14
CA ALA A 36 -8.53 4.14 8.43
C ALA A 36 -7.23 3.41 8.07
N ILE A 37 -7.25 2.08 8.13
CA ILE A 37 -6.23 1.21 7.57
C ILE A 37 -6.84 0.46 6.39
N LEU A 38 -6.49 0.85 5.17
CA LEU A 38 -6.94 0.19 3.94
C LEU A 38 -6.01 -0.99 3.66
N ALA A 39 -6.48 -2.22 3.89
CA ALA A 39 -5.72 -3.43 3.61
C ALA A 39 -6.61 -4.53 3.01
N THR A 40 -6.02 -5.63 2.56
CA THR A 40 -6.80 -6.79 2.06
C THR A 40 -7.62 -7.44 3.17
N GLN A 41 -8.65 -8.18 2.80
CA GLN A 41 -9.54 -8.89 3.73
C GLN A 41 -8.74 -9.81 4.67
N THR A 42 -7.75 -10.52 4.12
CA THR A 42 -6.85 -11.40 4.86
C THR A 42 -5.99 -10.61 5.86
N ALA A 43 -5.44 -9.46 5.44
CA ALA A 43 -4.62 -8.63 6.31
C ALA A 43 -5.43 -8.05 7.49
N ILE A 44 -6.64 -7.54 7.26
CA ILE A 44 -7.48 -6.96 8.33
C ILE A 44 -7.97 -8.00 9.35
N LYS A 45 -8.12 -9.25 8.93
CA LYS A 45 -8.48 -10.39 9.79
C LYS A 45 -7.27 -10.99 10.53
N SER A 46 -6.05 -10.63 10.13
CA SER A 46 -4.84 -11.23 10.70
C SER A 46 -4.58 -10.83 12.16
N LYS A 47 -4.08 -11.79 12.95
CA LYS A 47 -3.56 -11.53 14.31
C LYS A 47 -2.35 -10.60 14.26
N CYS A 48 -1.48 -10.74 13.26
CA CYS A 48 -0.29 -9.90 13.08
C CYS A 48 -0.64 -8.41 12.99
N LEU A 49 -1.59 -8.03 12.13
CA LEU A 49 -2.02 -6.62 12.03
C LEU A 49 -2.65 -6.14 13.34
N SER A 50 -3.47 -6.98 13.98
CA SER A 50 -4.10 -6.64 15.26
C SER A 50 -3.08 -6.41 16.37
N SER A 51 -2.05 -7.26 16.48
CA SER A 51 -0.94 -7.09 17.41
C SER A 51 -0.06 -5.88 17.08
N TYR A 52 0.15 -5.59 15.79
CA TYR A 52 0.88 -4.40 15.36
C TYR A 52 0.16 -3.11 15.77
N ILE A 53 -1.15 -3.04 15.53
CA ILE A 53 -2.01 -1.94 15.95
C ILE A 53 -1.86 -1.71 17.46
N LYS A 54 -1.96 -2.75 18.29
CA LYS A 54 -1.83 -2.65 19.76
C LYS A 54 -0.55 -1.95 20.25
N LYS A 55 0.54 -1.97 19.48
CA LYS A 55 1.81 -1.32 19.86
C LYS A 55 1.76 0.21 19.88
N PHE A 56 0.77 0.83 19.23
CA PHE A 56 0.70 2.29 19.08
C PHE A 56 0.00 3.02 20.26
N ASN A 57 -0.25 2.32 21.37
CA ASN A 57 -0.80 2.82 22.64
C ASN A 57 -1.92 3.86 22.47
N PHE A 58 -3.13 3.38 22.15
CA PHE A 58 -4.29 4.24 21.92
C PHE A 58 -4.86 4.77 23.23
N SER A 59 -4.96 6.09 23.35
CA SER A 59 -5.87 6.75 24.29
C SER A 59 -7.32 6.33 23.95
N LYS A 60 -8.22 6.27 24.94
CA LYS A 60 -9.65 5.85 24.75
C LYS A 60 -10.37 6.59 23.62
N ASP A 61 -9.94 7.81 23.29
CA ASP A 61 -10.58 8.69 22.31
C ASP A 61 -10.11 8.49 20.86
N LYS A 62 -9.14 7.59 20.61
CA LYS A 62 -8.54 7.36 19.28
C LYS A 62 -9.13 6.08 18.66
N LYS A 63 -9.69 6.16 17.46
CA LYS A 63 -10.25 4.98 16.76
C LYS A 63 -9.47 4.63 15.49
N ILE A 64 -9.09 3.35 15.39
CA ILE A 64 -8.54 2.78 14.16
C ILE A 64 -9.61 1.90 13.50
N TYR A 65 -9.92 2.21 12.24
CA TYR A 65 -10.86 1.47 11.43
C TYR A 65 -10.10 0.59 10.45
N LYS A 66 -10.28 -0.73 10.55
CA LYS A 66 -9.72 -1.68 9.57
C LYS A 66 -10.69 -1.82 8.41
N VAL A 67 -10.26 -1.48 7.20
CA VAL A 67 -11.12 -1.40 6.02
C VAL A 67 -10.70 -2.44 4.99
N ASN A 68 -11.66 -3.25 4.54
CA ASN A 68 -11.42 -4.20 3.46
C ASN A 68 -11.32 -3.45 2.13
N SER A 69 -10.12 -3.42 1.55
CA SER A 69 -9.82 -2.79 0.27
C SER A 69 -9.49 -3.81 -0.83
N SER A 70 -9.90 -5.07 -0.67
CA SER A 70 -9.58 -6.13 -1.65
C SER A 70 -10.13 -5.81 -3.06
N ALA A 71 -11.32 -5.22 -3.14
CA ALA A 71 -11.90 -4.76 -4.41
C ALA A 71 -11.03 -3.68 -5.08
N LEU A 72 -10.36 -2.83 -4.31
CA LEU A 72 -9.43 -1.83 -4.83
C LEU A 72 -8.14 -2.48 -5.34
N VAL A 73 -7.65 -3.52 -4.67
CA VAL A 73 -6.49 -4.30 -5.15
C VAL A 73 -6.78 -4.93 -6.51
N GLU A 74 -7.98 -5.49 -6.69
CA GLU A 74 -8.40 -6.10 -7.95
C GLU A 74 -8.41 -5.11 -9.13
N LEU A 75 -8.76 -3.84 -8.89
CA LEU A 75 -8.68 -2.79 -9.93
C LEU A 75 -7.24 -2.60 -10.46
N VAL A 76 -6.24 -2.83 -9.62
CA VAL A 76 -4.84 -2.69 -9.99
C VAL A 76 -4.36 -3.96 -10.69
N GLU A 77 -4.66 -5.14 -10.14
CA GLU A 77 -4.29 -6.43 -10.75
C GLU A 77 -4.92 -6.62 -12.15
N SER A 78 -6.14 -6.14 -12.34
CA SER A 78 -6.84 -6.16 -13.63
C SER A 78 -6.42 -5.02 -14.58
N ASN A 79 -5.49 -4.14 -14.19
CA ASN A 79 -5.10 -2.92 -14.91
C ASN A 79 -6.23 -1.90 -15.16
N LYS A 80 -7.41 -2.07 -14.56
CA LYS A 80 -8.56 -1.17 -14.74
C LYS A 80 -8.25 0.26 -14.33
N PHE A 81 -7.37 0.48 -13.37
CA PHE A 81 -6.95 1.83 -12.97
C PHE A 81 -6.29 2.64 -14.10
N ILE A 82 -5.76 1.96 -15.12
CA ILE A 82 -5.20 2.57 -16.33
C ILE A 82 -6.29 2.70 -17.40
N THR A 83 -7.05 1.61 -17.63
CA THR A 83 -7.94 1.50 -18.80
C THR A 83 -9.36 2.02 -18.58
N ASP A 84 -9.84 2.09 -17.33
CA ASP A 84 -11.21 2.47 -16.98
C ASP A 84 -11.28 3.20 -15.63
N LYS A 85 -10.90 4.47 -15.65
CA LYS A 85 -10.90 5.33 -14.45
C LYS A 85 -12.31 5.55 -13.90
N ILE A 86 -13.35 5.55 -14.73
CA ILE A 86 -14.74 5.78 -14.30
C ILE A 86 -15.22 4.60 -13.46
N TYR A 87 -14.99 3.38 -13.92
CA TYR A 87 -15.28 2.18 -13.14
C TYR A 87 -14.50 2.15 -11.83
N CYS A 88 -13.22 2.52 -11.85
CA CYS A 88 -12.41 2.61 -10.62
C CYS A 88 -13.02 3.59 -9.61
N LYS A 89 -13.41 4.80 -10.03
CA LYS A 89 -14.06 5.79 -9.16
C LYS A 89 -15.36 5.26 -8.56
N LYS A 90 -16.18 4.54 -9.33
CA LYS A 90 -17.41 3.89 -8.85
C LYS A 90 -17.13 2.88 -7.74
N ILE A 91 -16.15 2.00 -7.95
CA ILE A 91 -15.75 1.00 -6.96
C ILE A 91 -15.13 1.66 -5.71
N ILE A 92 -14.29 2.70 -5.89
CA ILE A 92 -13.72 3.51 -4.80
C ILE A 92 -14.81 4.09 -3.91
N LYS A 93 -15.81 4.77 -4.50
CA LYS A 93 -16.94 5.34 -3.74
C LYS A 93 -17.71 4.25 -3.00
N LYS A 94 -18.11 3.19 -3.72
CA LYS A 94 -18.85 2.07 -3.13
C LYS A 94 -18.11 1.43 -1.95
N THR A 95 -16.77 1.35 -2.02
CA THR A 95 -15.97 0.69 -0.98
C THR A 95 -15.76 1.58 0.26
N LEU A 96 -15.67 2.91 0.09
CA LEU A 96 -15.12 3.79 1.12
C LEU A 96 -16.07 4.86 1.67
N SER A 97 -17.18 5.17 0.99
CA SER A 97 -18.09 6.26 1.41
C SER A 97 -18.63 6.06 2.83
N ASP A 98 -19.17 4.88 3.14
CA ASP A 98 -19.73 4.58 4.45
C ASP A 98 -18.67 4.63 5.55
N VAL A 99 -17.46 4.15 5.23
CA VAL A 99 -16.34 4.14 6.15
C VAL A 99 -15.94 5.57 6.53
N PHE A 100 -15.77 6.45 5.53
CA PHE A 100 -15.30 7.81 5.76
C PHE A 100 -16.36 8.75 6.37
N SER A 101 -17.63 8.32 6.44
CA SER A 101 -18.65 9.01 7.23
C SER A 101 -18.34 9.04 8.75
N ASN A 102 -17.46 8.15 9.25
CA ASN A 102 -17.12 8.01 10.67
C ASN A 102 -16.12 9.07 11.20
N LYS A 103 -16.15 10.30 10.69
CA LYS A 103 -15.20 11.39 11.06
C LYS A 103 -13.71 11.00 10.89
N ILE A 104 -13.43 10.10 9.94
CA ILE A 104 -12.07 9.74 9.57
C ILE A 104 -11.50 10.88 8.72
N ASP A 105 -10.29 11.31 9.00
CA ASP A 105 -9.60 12.38 8.24
C ASP A 105 -8.28 11.91 7.62
N VAL A 106 -7.80 10.72 7.99
CA VAL A 106 -6.57 10.12 7.46
C VAL A 106 -6.77 8.62 7.20
N ALA A 107 -6.27 8.13 6.06
CA ALA A 107 -6.30 6.72 5.69
C ALA A 107 -4.91 6.23 5.27
N THR A 108 -4.49 5.07 5.75
CA THR A 108 -3.21 4.45 5.34
C THR A 108 -3.40 3.51 4.15
N LEU A 109 -2.47 3.58 3.19
CA LEU A 109 -2.39 2.67 2.05
C LEU A 109 -1.60 1.43 2.46
N SER A 110 -2.29 0.43 3.02
CA SER A 110 -1.69 -0.78 3.61
C SER A 110 -1.77 -2.00 2.67
N SER A 111 -1.50 -1.76 1.38
CA SER A 111 -1.21 -2.77 0.36
C SER A 111 -0.37 -2.13 -0.75
N THR A 112 0.57 -2.87 -1.33
CA THR A 112 1.47 -2.38 -2.39
C THR A 112 0.72 -1.90 -3.64
N HIS A 113 -0.50 -2.41 -3.87
CA HIS A 113 -1.33 -2.00 -4.99
C HIS A 113 -1.98 -0.63 -4.78
N LEU A 114 -2.30 -0.26 -3.54
CA LEU A 114 -3.10 0.94 -3.27
C LEU A 114 -2.37 2.24 -3.61
N SER A 115 -1.04 2.23 -3.64
CA SER A 115 -0.22 3.35 -4.10
C SER A 115 -0.59 3.80 -5.52
N PHE A 116 -0.90 2.86 -6.42
CA PHE A 116 -1.34 3.17 -7.78
C PHE A 116 -2.70 3.88 -7.85
N LEU A 117 -3.53 3.72 -6.81
CA LEU A 117 -4.84 4.36 -6.72
C LEU A 117 -4.82 5.67 -5.94
N LYS A 118 -3.68 6.08 -5.36
CA LYS A 118 -3.57 7.27 -4.49
C LYS A 118 -4.18 8.53 -5.13
N SER A 119 -3.87 8.79 -6.39
CA SER A 119 -4.42 9.94 -7.13
C SER A 119 -5.94 9.88 -7.27
N LEU A 120 -6.50 8.71 -7.62
CA LEU A 120 -7.95 8.52 -7.73
C LEU A 120 -8.64 8.63 -6.37
N LEU A 121 -8.04 8.03 -5.33
CA LEU A 121 -8.53 8.11 -3.95
C LEU A 121 -8.59 9.56 -3.45
N SER A 122 -7.52 10.34 -3.65
CA SER A 122 -7.48 11.76 -3.30
C SER A 122 -8.47 12.61 -4.10
N SER A 123 -8.73 12.25 -5.37
CA SER A 123 -9.75 12.92 -6.19
C SER A 123 -11.16 12.67 -5.68
N GLU A 124 -11.48 11.44 -5.26
CA GLU A 124 -12.83 11.09 -4.79
C GLU A 124 -13.08 11.49 -3.33
N PHE A 125 -12.02 11.54 -2.52
CA PHE A 125 -12.09 11.89 -1.10
C PHE A 125 -11.05 12.97 -0.74
N PRO A 126 -11.21 14.22 -1.24
CA PRO A 126 -10.23 15.29 -1.06
C PRO A 126 -10.04 15.73 0.40
N LYS A 127 -11.03 15.44 1.26
CA LYS A 127 -10.98 15.71 2.71
C LYS A 127 -10.15 14.69 3.49
N ILE A 128 -9.83 13.54 2.88
CA ILE A 128 -9.07 12.46 3.51
C ILE A 128 -7.61 12.54 3.06
N LYS A 129 -6.69 12.56 4.00
CA LYS A 129 -5.27 12.44 3.70
C LYS A 129 -4.90 10.96 3.55
N PHE A 130 -4.37 10.58 2.39
CA PHE A 130 -3.89 9.22 2.16
C PHE A 130 -2.39 9.11 2.42
N VAL A 131 -2.02 8.29 3.41
CA VAL A 131 -0.62 8.08 3.82
C VAL A 131 -0.09 6.80 3.16
N ASP A 132 0.91 6.98 2.32
CA ASP A 132 1.57 5.89 1.60
C ASP A 132 2.93 5.59 2.27
N PRO A 133 3.22 4.32 2.64
CA PRO A 133 4.52 3.98 3.19
C PRO A 133 5.67 4.03 2.17
N VAL A 134 5.41 4.14 0.85
CA VAL A 134 6.43 4.12 -0.21
C VAL A 134 7.53 5.16 0.04
N ASP A 135 7.16 6.41 0.31
CA ASP A 135 8.13 7.49 0.50
C ASP A 135 9.01 7.27 1.74
N VAL A 136 8.40 6.80 2.83
CA VAL A 136 9.11 6.47 4.09
C VAL A 136 10.10 5.32 3.87
N VAL A 137 9.71 4.31 3.10
CA VAL A 137 10.58 3.17 2.79
C VAL A 137 11.72 3.60 1.88
N ALA A 138 11.44 4.38 0.84
CA ALA A 138 12.47 4.91 -0.07
C ALA A 138 13.53 5.72 0.68
N TYR A 139 13.10 6.60 1.59
CA TYR A 139 14.01 7.36 2.45
C TYR A 139 14.85 6.47 3.39
N LYS A 140 14.23 5.43 3.99
CA LYS A 140 14.95 4.46 4.83
C LYS A 140 15.99 3.66 4.03
N VAL A 141 15.71 3.35 2.77
CA VAL A 141 16.67 2.70 1.88
C VAL A 141 17.83 3.64 1.60
N LEU A 142 17.54 4.90 1.22
CA LEU A 142 18.54 5.91 0.90
C LEU A 142 19.53 6.12 2.05
N THR A 143 19.03 6.26 3.29
CA THR A 143 19.89 6.47 4.48
C THR A 143 20.79 5.28 4.82
N LYS A 144 20.51 4.09 4.29
CA LYS A 144 21.33 2.88 4.49
C LYS A 144 22.32 2.61 3.35
N ILE A 145 22.18 3.28 2.20
CA ILE A 145 23.11 3.15 1.08
C ILE A 145 24.39 3.91 1.43
N LYS A 146 25.51 3.18 1.56
CA LYS A 146 26.82 3.77 1.89
C LYS A 146 27.67 4.13 0.67
N LYS A 147 27.39 3.52 -0.49
CA LYS A 147 28.09 3.76 -1.75
C LYS A 147 27.05 3.74 -2.87
N GLU A 148 26.95 4.85 -3.57
CA GLU A 148 26.11 4.95 -4.76
C GLU A 148 26.80 4.28 -5.94
N SER A 149 26.02 3.56 -6.74
CA SER A 149 26.51 3.02 -8.00
C SER A 149 26.62 4.14 -9.02
N LYS A 150 27.74 4.21 -9.76
CA LYS A 150 27.88 5.12 -10.90
C LYS A 150 27.00 4.72 -12.10
N LYS A 151 26.46 3.49 -12.10
CA LYS A 151 25.57 2.97 -13.15
C LYS A 151 24.28 2.45 -12.52
N ASN A 152 23.15 3.01 -12.95
CA ASN A 152 21.82 2.57 -12.53
C ASN A 152 21.35 1.47 -13.48
N THR A 153 21.31 0.23 -13.00
CA THR A 153 20.78 -0.92 -13.75
C THR A 153 19.68 -1.60 -12.96
N ILE A 154 18.59 -1.96 -13.64
CA ILE A 154 17.46 -2.67 -13.04
C ILE A 154 17.36 -4.04 -13.73
N LYS A 155 17.40 -5.10 -12.92
CA LYS A 155 17.11 -6.47 -13.36
C LYS A 155 15.80 -6.91 -12.71
N ILE A 156 14.87 -7.38 -13.52
CA ILE A 156 13.54 -7.80 -13.06
C ILE A 156 13.38 -9.29 -13.28
N PHE A 157 12.92 -9.99 -12.24
CA PHE A 157 12.66 -11.42 -12.27
C PHE A 157 11.23 -11.72 -11.83
N THR A 158 10.64 -12.79 -12.36
CA THR A 158 9.33 -13.30 -11.92
C THR A 158 9.34 -14.83 -11.91
N SER A 159 8.63 -15.43 -10.95
CA SER A 159 8.34 -16.88 -10.94
C SER A 159 7.05 -17.23 -11.70
N GLY A 160 6.32 -16.23 -12.20
CA GLY A 160 5.11 -16.41 -13.00
C GLY A 160 5.37 -16.33 -14.51
N ASN A 161 4.33 -15.98 -15.25
CA ASN A 161 4.42 -15.79 -16.70
C ASN A 161 5.20 -14.51 -17.05
N VAL A 162 6.43 -14.68 -17.58
CA VAL A 162 7.34 -13.60 -17.97
C VAL A 162 6.69 -12.62 -18.95
N LYS A 163 6.09 -13.13 -20.04
CA LYS A 163 5.50 -12.30 -21.11
C LYS A 163 4.34 -11.45 -20.58
N LEU A 164 3.48 -12.06 -19.75
CA LEU A 164 2.36 -11.34 -19.14
C LEU A 164 2.85 -10.24 -18.19
N PHE A 165 3.84 -10.55 -17.35
CA PHE A 165 4.40 -9.59 -16.41
C PHE A 165 5.09 -8.42 -17.11
N GLU A 166 5.89 -8.70 -18.15
CA GLU A 166 6.52 -7.70 -19.00
C GLU A 166 5.49 -6.80 -19.71
N LYS A 167 4.40 -7.40 -20.25
CA LYS A 167 3.29 -6.62 -20.83
C LYS A 167 2.64 -5.69 -19.80
N ASN A 168 2.47 -6.13 -18.56
CA ASN A 168 1.92 -5.29 -17.50
C ASN A 168 2.88 -4.16 -17.11
N LEU A 169 4.18 -4.43 -16.97
CA LEU A 169 5.21 -3.42 -16.71
C LEU A 169 5.28 -2.36 -17.81
N ASN A 170 5.16 -2.77 -19.08
CA ASN A 170 5.14 -1.85 -20.21
C ASN A 170 3.97 -0.85 -20.12
N LYS A 171 2.80 -1.28 -19.64
CA LYS A 171 1.66 -0.37 -19.38
C LYS A 171 1.94 0.64 -18.26
N LEU A 172 2.88 0.34 -17.37
CA LEU A 172 3.37 1.23 -16.31
C LEU A 172 4.56 2.08 -16.75
N GLY A 173 4.97 1.99 -18.03
CA GLY A 173 6.14 2.70 -18.56
C GLY A 173 7.49 2.04 -18.25
N ILE A 174 7.50 0.85 -17.65
CA ILE A 174 8.72 0.10 -17.34
C ILE A 174 9.00 -0.87 -18.49
N ARG A 175 10.05 -0.57 -19.28
CA ARG A 175 10.42 -1.34 -20.50
C ARG A 175 11.59 -2.31 -20.31
N ASN A 176 11.98 -2.56 -19.07
CA ASN A 176 13.09 -3.47 -18.75
C ASN A 176 12.69 -4.92 -19.04
N LYS A 177 13.63 -5.68 -19.61
CA LYS A 177 13.46 -7.13 -19.82
C LYS A 177 13.17 -7.85 -18.51
N VAL A 178 12.16 -8.70 -18.53
CA VAL A 178 11.82 -9.60 -17.42
C VAL A 178 12.45 -10.97 -17.67
N ASN A 179 13.07 -11.55 -16.65
CA ASN A 179 13.60 -12.91 -16.69
C ASN A 179 12.79 -13.84 -15.79
N PHE A 180 12.75 -15.12 -16.12
CA PHE A 180 12.19 -16.12 -15.21
C PHE A 180 13.17 -16.35 -14.04
N LEU A 181 12.64 -16.47 -12.83
CA LEU A 181 13.44 -16.84 -11.66
C LEU A 181 13.53 -18.37 -11.57
N SER A 182 14.63 -18.94 -12.04
CA SER A 182 14.97 -20.35 -11.78
C SER A 182 15.55 -20.46 -10.36
N THR A 183 14.87 -21.19 -9.49
CA THR A 183 15.39 -21.60 -8.17
C THR A 183 16.15 -22.90 -8.26
#